data_AF-A0A520GRI3-F1
#
_entry.id   AF-A0A520GRI3-F1
#
_cell.length_a   1.000
_cell.length_b   1.000
_cell.length_c   1.000
_cell.angle_alpha   90.00
_cell.angle_beta   90.00
_cell.angle_gamma   90.00
#
_symmetry.space_group_name_H-M   'P 1'
#
loop_
_entity.id
_entity.type
_entity.pdbx_description
1 polymer ?
#
loop_
_entity_poly.entity_id
_entity_poly.type
_entity_poly.pdbx_seq_one_letter_code
_entity_poly.pdbx_strand_id
1 'polypeptide(L)'
;MRYGYWTPVFGGWLRNVPDEGMEASWAYTKALTQNAERWGYDLTLIAELNLNDIKGVEQPALDAWSTAAALAAVTDSIELMVAVRPNFHHPALFAKAAANIDRISGGRLALNVVSSWWADEAKQYGLQFDQHDDRYARTAEWLTVVDGLWTQERFDFAGQFYTTEQAICSPKPVKRPTVYAGGESEKAKAMIAAKCDAYVMHGDPADAIAPKIADMAARRAAANEKRGGGAPMQYG
;
A
#
# COMPACT_ATOMS: atom_id res chain seq x y z
N MET A 1 8.00 -17.00 -9.53
CA MET A 1 7.21 -15.83 -9.98
C MET A 1 5.91 -15.88 -9.20
N ARG A 2 5.46 -14.75 -8.64
CA ARG A 2 4.18 -14.66 -7.91
C ARG A 2 3.10 -14.12 -8.85
N TYR A 3 1.88 -14.62 -8.73
CA TYR A 3 0.72 -14.18 -9.50
C TYR A 3 -0.22 -13.39 -8.58
N GLY A 4 -0.40 -12.11 -8.90
CA GLY A 4 -1.34 -11.23 -8.22
C GLY A 4 -2.48 -10.79 -9.11
N TYR A 5 -3.58 -10.37 -8.51
CA TYR A 5 -4.67 -9.69 -9.22
C TYR A 5 -5.14 -8.45 -8.45
N TRP A 6 -5.76 -7.50 -9.15
CA TRP A 6 -6.35 -6.33 -8.52
C TRP A 6 -7.78 -6.64 -8.07
N THR A 7 -8.12 -6.34 -6.82
CA THR A 7 -9.48 -6.46 -6.32
C THR A 7 -10.38 -5.42 -6.99
N PRO A 8 -11.50 -5.80 -7.61
CA PRO A 8 -12.36 -4.91 -8.39
C PRO A 8 -13.29 -4.05 -7.52
N VAL A 9 -12.69 -3.19 -6.70
CA VAL A 9 -13.40 -2.28 -5.79
C VAL A 9 -14.20 -1.17 -6.51
N PHE A 10 -14.05 -1.05 -7.84
CA PHE A 10 -14.68 0.00 -8.67
C PHE A 10 -15.75 -0.51 -9.65
N GLY A 11 -16.10 -1.80 -9.62
CA GLY A 11 -17.12 -2.35 -10.52
C GLY A 11 -16.63 -2.53 -11.96
N GLY A 12 -15.34 -2.84 -12.13
CA GLY A 12 -14.70 -3.07 -13.42
C GLY A 12 -13.41 -2.28 -13.61
N TRP A 13 -12.76 -2.45 -14.76
CA TRP A 13 -11.48 -1.82 -15.10
C TRP A 13 -11.53 -0.98 -16.38
N LEU A 14 -12.54 -1.21 -17.22
CA LEU A 14 -12.63 -0.63 -18.55
C LEU A 14 -13.46 0.65 -18.50
N ARG A 15 -12.80 1.80 -18.64
CA ARG A 15 -13.45 3.12 -18.71
C ARG A 15 -14.41 3.26 -19.90
N ASN A 16 -14.13 2.53 -20.99
CA ASN A 16 -14.90 2.59 -22.23
C ASN A 16 -16.01 1.52 -22.33
N VAL A 17 -16.15 0.65 -21.33
CA VAL A 17 -17.18 -0.40 -21.30
C VAL A 17 -18.08 -0.13 -20.09
N PRO A 18 -19.37 0.19 -20.27
CA PRO A 18 -20.24 0.53 -19.15
C PRO A 18 -20.43 -0.61 -18.15
N ASP A 19 -20.68 -1.82 -18.64
CA ASP A 19 -20.95 -3.01 -17.83
C ASP A 19 -20.01 -4.16 -18.25
N GLU A 20 -19.20 -4.61 -17.29
CA GLU A 20 -18.27 -5.74 -17.44
C GLU A 20 -18.81 -7.02 -16.79
N GLY A 21 -20.04 -7.00 -16.25
CA GLY A 21 -20.57 -8.06 -15.38
C GLY A 21 -19.85 -8.11 -14.03
N MET A 22 -19.30 -6.97 -13.57
CA MET A 22 -18.51 -6.86 -12.34
C MET A 22 -19.16 -5.84 -11.40
N GLU A 23 -19.33 -6.21 -10.14
CA GLU A 23 -19.93 -5.33 -9.14
C GLU A 23 -18.90 -4.79 -8.15
N ALA A 24 -19.01 -3.52 -7.82
CA ALA A 24 -18.37 -2.93 -6.63
C ALA A 24 -19.13 -3.35 -5.36
N SER A 25 -19.17 -4.66 -5.07
CA SER A 25 -19.91 -5.23 -3.95
C SER A 25 -19.06 -6.17 -3.09
N TRP A 26 -19.40 -6.25 -1.81
CA TRP A 26 -18.77 -7.18 -0.87
C TRP A 26 -18.93 -8.63 -1.32
N ALA A 27 -20.12 -9.02 -1.77
CA ALA A 27 -20.41 -10.38 -2.20
C ALA A 27 -19.50 -10.81 -3.37
N TYR A 28 -19.37 -9.93 -4.38
CA TYR A 28 -18.52 -10.17 -5.53
C TYR A 28 -17.03 -10.25 -5.13
N THR A 29 -16.56 -9.27 -4.36
CA THR A 29 -15.16 -9.19 -3.90
C THR A 29 -14.76 -10.40 -3.04
N LYS A 30 -15.63 -10.83 -2.11
CA LYS A 30 -15.42 -12.03 -1.30
C LYS A 30 -15.33 -13.28 -2.17
N ALA A 31 -16.30 -13.50 -3.05
CA ALA A 31 -16.35 -14.70 -3.88
C ALA A 31 -15.13 -14.78 -4.82
N LEU A 32 -14.76 -13.66 -5.45
CA LEU A 32 -13.57 -13.59 -6.30
C LEU A 32 -12.29 -13.90 -5.53
N THR A 33 -12.11 -13.32 -4.35
CA THR A 33 -10.87 -13.51 -3.56
C THR A 33 -10.74 -14.95 -3.08
N GLN A 34 -11.82 -15.57 -2.61
CA GLN A 34 -11.82 -16.99 -2.23
C GLN A 34 -11.59 -17.92 -3.43
N ASN A 35 -12.11 -17.57 -4.61
CA ASN A 35 -11.81 -18.31 -5.84
C ASN A 35 -10.34 -18.16 -6.25
N ALA A 36 -9.80 -16.94 -6.23
CA ALA A 36 -8.42 -16.66 -6.58
C ALA A 36 -7.44 -17.43 -5.68
N GLU A 37 -7.72 -17.51 -4.38
CA GLU A 37 -6.95 -18.33 -3.44
C GLU A 37 -6.97 -19.82 -3.84
N ARG A 38 -8.13 -20.38 -4.19
CA ARG A 38 -8.25 -21.77 -4.70
C ARG A 38 -7.54 -21.99 -6.03
N TRP A 39 -7.45 -20.96 -6.87
CA TRP A 39 -6.77 -21.03 -8.16
C TRP A 39 -5.25 -20.82 -8.06
N GLY A 40 -4.74 -20.51 -6.87
CA GLY A 40 -3.30 -20.39 -6.61
C GLY A 40 -2.74 -18.98 -6.83
N TYR A 41 -3.56 -17.92 -6.75
CA TYR A 41 -3.04 -16.55 -6.70
C TYR A 41 -2.33 -16.30 -5.36
N ASP A 42 -1.15 -15.67 -5.43
CA ASP A 42 -0.31 -15.41 -4.27
C ASP A 42 -0.74 -14.15 -3.49
N LEU A 43 -1.36 -13.19 -4.17
CA LEU A 43 -1.75 -11.92 -3.58
C LEU A 43 -2.92 -11.25 -4.30
N THR A 44 -3.61 -10.37 -3.59
CA THR A 44 -4.49 -9.37 -4.22
C THR A 44 -4.08 -7.95 -3.84
N LEU A 45 -4.19 -7.03 -4.79
CA LEU A 45 -4.04 -5.59 -4.56
C LEU A 45 -5.42 -4.94 -4.43
N ILE A 46 -5.72 -4.38 -3.26
CA ILE A 46 -6.92 -3.59 -2.98
C ILE A 46 -6.54 -2.11 -3.13
N ALA A 47 -7.04 -1.47 -4.18
CA ALA A 47 -6.78 -0.06 -4.46
C ALA A 47 -7.51 0.85 -3.46
N GLU A 48 -6.88 1.96 -3.09
CA GLU A 48 -7.44 2.95 -2.17
C GLU A 48 -7.71 4.24 -2.92
N LEU A 49 -8.98 4.44 -3.26
CA LEU A 49 -9.55 5.70 -3.71
C LEU A 49 -10.94 5.81 -3.08
N ASN A 50 -11.30 7.00 -2.65
CA ASN A 50 -12.62 7.26 -2.08
C ASN A 50 -13.64 7.73 -3.14
N LEU A 51 -13.18 7.91 -4.38
CA LEU A 51 -14.01 8.20 -5.55
C LEU A 51 -13.67 7.19 -6.65
N ASN A 52 -14.65 6.83 -7.46
CA ASN A 52 -14.45 5.87 -8.54
C ASN A 52 -13.83 6.56 -9.78
N ASP A 53 -12.55 6.31 -10.05
CA ASP A 53 -11.79 6.88 -11.19
C ASP A 53 -11.91 6.08 -12.50
N ILE A 54 -12.70 5.00 -12.48
CA ILE A 54 -12.90 4.09 -13.61
C ILE A 54 -14.28 4.30 -14.23
N LYS A 55 -15.34 4.18 -13.44
CA LYS A 55 -16.74 4.29 -13.87
C LYS A 55 -17.32 5.69 -13.67
N GLY A 56 -16.61 6.58 -12.97
CA GLY A 56 -17.00 7.96 -12.73
C GLY A 56 -17.29 8.23 -11.26
N VAL A 57 -17.02 9.45 -10.79
CA VAL A 57 -16.97 9.81 -9.36
C VAL A 57 -18.27 9.58 -8.57
N GLU A 58 -19.42 9.51 -9.26
CA GLU A 58 -20.73 9.23 -8.66
C GLU A 58 -21.04 7.74 -8.57
N GLN A 59 -20.23 6.88 -9.20
CA GLN A 59 -20.41 5.43 -9.18
C GLN A 59 -19.87 4.81 -7.90
N PRO A 60 -20.43 3.66 -7.46
CA PRO A 60 -19.97 2.98 -6.25
C PRO A 60 -18.46 2.64 -6.29
N ALA A 61 -17.79 2.86 -5.16
CA ALA A 61 -16.43 2.38 -4.90
C ALA A 61 -16.39 1.82 -3.46
N LEU A 62 -15.75 0.67 -3.28
CA LEU A 62 -15.56 0.09 -1.95
C LEU A 62 -14.36 0.73 -1.25
N ASP A 63 -14.50 1.01 0.04
CA ASP A 63 -13.36 1.42 0.89
C ASP A 63 -12.33 0.29 1.02
N ALA A 64 -11.05 0.62 0.84
CA ALA A 64 -9.98 -0.36 0.78
C ALA A 64 -9.73 -1.06 2.13
N TRP A 65 -9.70 -0.30 3.22
CA TRP A 65 -9.25 -0.80 4.53
C TRP A 65 -10.31 -1.64 5.24
N SER A 66 -11.59 -1.25 5.15
CA SER A 66 -12.70 -2.08 5.62
C SER A 66 -12.89 -3.33 4.77
N THR A 67 -12.73 -3.25 3.45
CA THR A 67 -12.75 -4.41 2.55
C THR A 67 -11.61 -5.38 2.88
N ALA A 68 -10.39 -4.86 3.09
CA ALA A 68 -9.24 -5.66 3.49
C ALA A 68 -9.46 -6.37 4.83
N ALA A 69 -9.99 -5.67 5.83
CA ALA A 69 -10.32 -6.26 7.13
C ALA A 69 -11.36 -7.40 7.00
N ALA A 70 -12.37 -7.22 6.16
CA ALA A 70 -13.38 -8.24 5.90
C ALA A 70 -12.80 -9.45 5.14
N LEU A 71 -11.97 -9.20 4.11
CA LEU A 71 -11.28 -10.27 3.36
C LEU A 71 -10.32 -11.07 4.24
N ALA A 72 -9.59 -10.40 5.14
CA ALA A 72 -8.69 -11.04 6.10
C ALA A 72 -9.39 -12.11 6.95
N ALA A 73 -10.67 -11.90 7.29
CA ALA A 73 -11.44 -12.81 8.12
C ALA A 73 -12.04 -14.00 7.35
N VAL A 74 -12.04 -14.01 6.01
CA VAL A 74 -12.73 -15.01 5.17
C VAL A 74 -11.83 -15.65 4.11
N THR A 75 -10.52 -15.45 4.22
CA THR A 75 -9.47 -16.03 3.38
C THR A 75 -8.39 -16.60 4.26
N ASP A 76 -7.61 -17.57 3.78
CA ASP A 76 -6.71 -18.35 4.62
C ASP A 76 -5.23 -18.17 4.25
N SER A 77 -4.90 -17.91 2.98
CA SER A 77 -3.51 -17.92 2.50
C SER A 77 -3.12 -16.75 1.60
N ILE A 78 -4.06 -16.11 0.89
CA ILE A 78 -3.74 -15.03 -0.05
C ILE A 78 -3.17 -13.81 0.69
N GLU A 79 -2.09 -13.22 0.18
CA GLU A 79 -1.55 -11.96 0.71
C GLU A 79 -2.48 -10.79 0.33
N LEU A 80 -2.80 -9.96 1.32
CA LEU A 80 -3.67 -8.80 1.16
C LEU A 80 -2.81 -7.55 1.06
N MET A 81 -2.44 -7.18 -0.16
CA MET A 81 -1.73 -5.93 -0.42
C MET A 81 -2.74 -4.79 -0.53
N VAL A 82 -2.69 -3.84 0.40
CA VAL A 82 -3.67 -2.74 0.47
C VAL A 82 -2.96 -1.43 0.16
N ALA A 83 -3.50 -0.67 -0.79
CA ALA A 83 -2.98 0.66 -1.05
C ALA A 83 -3.21 1.58 0.16
N VAL A 84 -2.23 2.44 0.44
CA VAL A 84 -2.34 3.44 1.51
C VAL A 84 -1.70 4.74 1.08
N ARG A 85 -2.42 5.84 1.28
CA ARG A 85 -1.95 7.20 1.02
C ARG A 85 -1.66 7.92 2.35
N PRO A 86 -0.39 8.27 2.64
CA PRO A 86 -0.01 8.93 3.89
C PRO A 86 -0.77 10.22 4.24
N ASN A 87 -1.30 10.95 3.25
CA ASN A 87 -2.09 12.17 3.47
C ASN A 87 -3.55 11.88 3.85
N PHE A 88 -4.04 10.65 3.68
CA PHE A 88 -5.39 10.21 4.12
C PHE A 88 -5.37 9.49 5.48
N HIS A 89 -4.18 9.15 5.99
CA HIS A 89 -4.03 8.32 7.18
C HIS A 89 -3.08 8.95 8.19
N HIS A 90 -3.57 9.26 9.39
CA HIS A 90 -2.68 9.59 10.49
C HIS A 90 -1.85 8.33 10.88
N PRO A 91 -0.50 8.38 10.87
CA PRO A 91 0.34 7.19 10.94
C PRO A 91 0.13 6.36 12.21
N ALA A 92 -0.11 7.00 13.35
CA ALA A 92 -0.32 6.29 14.61
C ALA A 92 -1.65 5.49 14.64
N LEU A 93 -2.73 6.08 14.15
CA LEU A 93 -4.04 5.43 14.07
C LEU A 93 -4.01 4.31 13.04
N PHE A 94 -3.37 4.57 11.91
CA PHE A 94 -3.10 3.59 10.88
C PHE A 94 -2.34 2.38 11.42
N ALA A 95 -1.21 2.60 12.11
CA ALA A 95 -0.36 1.52 12.61
C ALA A 95 -1.14 0.58 13.54
N LYS A 96 -2.07 1.11 14.35
CA LYS A 96 -2.96 0.34 15.22
C LYS A 96 -3.98 -0.47 14.42
N ALA A 97 -4.65 0.13 13.43
CA ALA A 97 -5.64 -0.55 12.60
C ALA A 97 -4.99 -1.66 11.75
N ALA A 98 -3.88 -1.35 11.09
CA ALA A 98 -3.13 -2.28 10.26
C ALA A 98 -2.56 -3.45 11.08
N ALA A 99 -2.05 -3.21 12.29
CA ALA A 99 -1.64 -4.30 13.19
C ALA A 99 -2.79 -5.24 13.53
N ASN A 100 -4.01 -4.71 13.71
CA ASN A 100 -5.18 -5.54 13.96
C ASN A 100 -5.57 -6.37 12.73
N ILE A 101 -5.59 -5.77 11.54
CA ILE A 101 -5.89 -6.48 10.29
C ILE A 101 -4.84 -7.57 10.00
N ASP A 102 -3.55 -7.26 10.19
CA ASP A 102 -2.48 -8.24 10.06
C ASP A 102 -2.74 -9.45 10.96
N ARG A 103 -3.15 -9.23 12.22
CA ARG A 103 -3.50 -10.31 13.14
C ARG A 103 -4.76 -11.09 12.75
N ILE A 104 -5.81 -10.42 12.26
CA ILE A 104 -7.00 -11.11 11.72
C ILE A 104 -6.59 -12.03 10.57
N SER A 105 -5.71 -11.54 9.70
CA SER A 105 -5.22 -12.28 8.55
C SER A 105 -4.20 -13.38 8.88
N GLY A 106 -3.67 -13.42 10.11
CA GLY A 106 -2.59 -14.34 10.46
C GLY A 106 -1.22 -13.97 9.86
N GLY A 107 -0.95 -12.68 9.65
CA GLY A 107 0.32 -12.19 9.10
C GLY A 107 0.34 -12.10 7.58
N ARG A 108 -0.80 -11.86 6.91
CA ARG A 108 -0.91 -11.77 5.45
C ARG A 108 -1.11 -10.34 4.93
N LEU A 109 -1.02 -9.33 5.78
CA LEU A 109 -1.14 -7.94 5.34
C LEU A 109 0.15 -7.46 4.68
N ALA A 110 0.01 -6.77 3.56
CA ALA A 110 1.06 -6.00 2.91
C ALA A 110 0.54 -4.59 2.58
N LEU A 111 1.45 -3.61 2.50
CA LEU A 111 1.11 -2.23 2.16
C LEU A 111 1.60 -1.90 0.76
N ASN A 112 0.78 -1.23 -0.04
CA ASN A 112 1.23 -0.51 -1.24
C ASN A 112 1.15 1.00 -0.98
N VAL A 113 2.28 1.60 -0.62
CA VAL A 113 2.34 3.01 -0.21
C VAL A 113 2.37 3.89 -1.44
N VAL A 114 1.36 4.76 -1.56
CA VAL A 114 1.16 5.66 -2.69
C VAL A 114 1.27 7.10 -2.20
N SER A 115 2.24 7.86 -2.71
CA SER A 115 2.46 9.26 -2.33
C SER A 115 1.47 10.26 -2.97
N SER A 116 0.17 9.90 -3.02
CA SER A 116 -1.02 10.67 -3.44
C SER A 116 -0.92 11.48 -4.74
N TRP A 117 -1.90 11.36 -5.65
CA TRP A 117 -1.84 12.05 -6.95
C TRP A 117 -3.10 12.86 -7.29
N TRP A 118 -4.24 12.59 -6.65
CA TRP A 118 -5.53 13.18 -7.02
C TRP A 118 -5.93 14.34 -6.10
N ALA A 119 -5.64 15.57 -6.54
CA ALA A 119 -5.92 16.77 -5.76
C ALA A 119 -7.42 17.02 -5.51
N ASP A 120 -8.27 16.73 -6.51
CA ASP A 120 -9.72 16.95 -6.39
C ASP A 120 -10.36 16.02 -5.37
N GLU A 121 -9.93 14.75 -5.30
CA GLU A 121 -10.39 13.82 -4.27
C GLU A 121 -10.00 14.31 -2.88
N ALA A 122 -8.72 14.71 -2.70
CA ALA A 122 -8.26 15.24 -1.42
C ALA A 122 -9.09 16.47 -1.00
N LYS A 123 -9.39 17.37 -1.93
CA LYS A 123 -10.26 18.53 -1.69
C LYS A 123 -11.68 18.12 -1.28
N GLN A 124 -12.30 17.16 -1.98
CA GLN A 124 -13.64 16.68 -1.65
C GLN A 124 -13.71 16.00 -0.28
N TYR A 125 -12.63 15.33 0.12
CA TYR A 125 -12.50 14.69 1.43
C TYR A 125 -11.96 15.63 2.53
N GLY A 126 -11.78 16.92 2.23
CA GLY A 126 -11.35 17.93 3.21
C GLY A 126 -9.90 17.80 3.67
N LEU A 127 -9.05 17.18 2.86
CA LEU A 127 -7.65 16.91 3.18
C LEU A 127 -6.70 17.89 2.49
N GLN A 128 -5.57 18.12 3.13
CA GLN A 128 -4.48 18.89 2.54
C GLN A 128 -3.84 18.11 1.38
N PHE A 129 -3.52 18.83 0.30
CA PHE A 129 -2.77 18.30 -0.82
C PHE A 129 -1.43 19.03 -0.91
N ASP A 130 -0.36 18.38 -0.46
CA ASP A 130 0.96 18.99 -0.42
C ASP A 130 1.55 19.17 -1.83
N GLN A 131 2.52 20.07 -1.95
CA GLN A 131 3.33 20.20 -3.16
C GLN A 131 4.15 18.93 -3.41
N HIS A 132 4.55 18.70 -4.66
CA HIS A 132 5.14 17.43 -5.11
C HIS A 132 6.26 16.90 -4.18
N ASP A 133 7.18 17.77 -3.77
CA ASP A 133 8.34 17.40 -2.96
C ASP A 133 8.01 17.10 -1.51
N ASP A 134 7.06 17.84 -0.93
CA ASP A 134 6.60 17.67 0.45
C ASP A 134 5.87 16.32 0.62
N ARG A 135 5.24 15.79 -0.44
CA ARG A 135 4.57 14.48 -0.40
C ARG A 135 5.54 13.33 -0.05
N TYR A 136 6.75 13.33 -0.61
CA TYR A 136 7.74 12.28 -0.33
C TYR A 136 8.39 12.46 1.04
N ALA A 137 8.60 13.70 1.49
CA ALA A 137 9.08 13.98 2.84
C ALA A 137 8.05 13.52 3.89
N ARG A 138 6.76 13.84 3.71
CA ARG A 138 5.66 13.34 4.55
C ARG A 138 5.61 11.81 4.54
N THR A 139 5.69 11.19 3.37
CA THR A 139 5.68 9.72 3.25
C THR A 139 6.86 9.08 4.00
N ALA A 140 8.04 9.69 3.92
CA ALA A 140 9.23 9.20 4.63
C ALA A 140 9.07 9.27 6.16
N GLU A 141 8.49 10.35 6.70
CA GLU A 141 8.16 10.44 8.14
C GLU A 141 7.05 9.46 8.52
N TRP A 142 5.98 9.37 7.72
CA TRP A 142 4.87 8.47 7.94
C TRP A 142 5.34 7.01 8.06
N LEU A 143 6.20 6.57 7.13
CA LEU A 143 6.81 5.24 7.17
C LEU A 143 7.65 5.02 8.43
N THR A 144 8.37 6.06 8.87
CA THR A 144 9.19 5.98 10.10
C THR A 144 8.32 5.80 11.33
N VAL A 145 7.20 6.54 11.41
CA VAL A 145 6.27 6.44 12.54
C VAL A 145 5.56 5.09 12.57
N VAL A 146 5.07 4.61 11.43
CA VAL A 146 4.40 3.30 11.33
C VAL A 146 5.35 2.16 11.70
N ASP A 147 6.57 2.18 11.15
CA ASP A 147 7.60 1.17 11.44
C ASP A 147 8.01 1.18 12.91
N GLY A 148 8.24 2.36 13.49
CA GLY A 148 8.57 2.52 14.90
C GLY A 148 7.49 1.96 15.83
N LEU A 149 6.22 2.26 15.54
CA LEU A 149 5.09 1.74 16.31
C LEU A 149 4.93 0.22 16.20
N TRP A 150 5.33 -0.41 15.09
CA TRP A 150 5.28 -1.87 14.95
C TRP A 150 6.46 -2.60 15.58
N THR A 151 7.61 -1.95 15.70
CA THR A 151 8.86 -2.60 16.09
C THR A 151 9.29 -2.31 17.54
N GLN A 152 8.87 -1.17 18.11
CA GLN A 152 9.31 -0.73 19.44
C GLN A 152 8.18 -0.80 20.47
N GLU A 153 8.47 -1.11 21.74
CA GLU A 153 7.45 -1.15 22.79
C GLU A 153 6.77 0.21 23.00
N ARG A 154 7.58 1.27 23.03
CA ARG A 154 7.19 2.69 23.05
C ARG A 154 7.96 3.43 21.96
N PHE A 155 7.33 4.41 21.33
CA PHE A 155 7.92 5.13 20.22
C PHE A 155 7.73 6.64 20.33
N ASP A 156 8.84 7.37 20.35
CA ASP A 156 8.90 8.82 20.25
C ASP A 156 9.37 9.23 18.85
N PHE A 157 8.75 10.27 18.31
CA PHE A 157 9.14 10.86 17.04
C PHE A 157 8.79 12.34 17.03
N ALA A 158 9.68 13.17 16.50
CA ALA A 158 9.46 14.59 16.33
C ALA A 158 9.98 14.99 14.95
N GLY A 159 9.09 14.97 13.96
CA GLY A 159 9.36 15.36 12.58
C GLY A 159 8.67 16.67 12.21
N GLN A 160 8.77 17.02 10.93
CA GLN A 160 8.10 18.16 10.34
C GLN A 160 6.57 17.95 10.26
N PHE A 161 6.12 16.73 9.98
CA PHE A 161 4.72 16.43 9.72
C PHE A 161 4.03 15.70 10.86
N TYR A 162 4.79 14.92 11.64
CA TYR A 162 4.23 14.08 12.70
C TYR A 162 5.06 14.14 13.97
N THR A 163 4.38 14.07 15.11
CA THR A 163 4.98 13.93 16.43
C THR A 163 4.29 12.79 17.18
N THR A 164 5.06 11.94 17.84
CA THR A 164 4.58 10.94 18.79
C THR A 164 5.36 11.04 20.09
N GLU A 165 4.68 10.90 21.22
CA GLU A 165 5.27 10.92 22.55
C GLU A 165 4.86 9.64 23.28
N GLN A 166 5.85 8.82 23.64
CA GLN A 166 5.71 7.55 24.35
C GLN A 166 4.60 6.65 23.78
N ALA A 167 4.40 6.70 22.45
CA ALA A 167 3.24 6.08 21.81
C ALA A 167 3.38 4.55 21.78
N ILE A 168 2.27 3.86 22.04
CA ILE A 168 2.22 2.39 22.09
C ILE A 168 1.22 1.89 21.05
N CYS A 169 1.69 0.99 20.18
CA CYS A 169 0.83 0.09 19.42
C CYS A 169 0.91 -1.31 20.03
N SER A 170 -0.20 -1.87 20.51
CA SER A 170 -0.25 -3.23 21.07
C SER A 170 -1.63 -3.85 20.83
N PRO A 171 -1.77 -5.12 20.40
CA PRO A 171 -0.67 -6.02 20.02
C PRO A 171 0.08 -5.53 18.77
N LYS A 172 1.33 -5.97 18.60
CA LYS A 172 2.08 -5.79 17.35
C LYS A 172 1.48 -6.68 16.24
N PRO A 173 1.74 -6.36 14.96
CA PRO A 173 1.51 -7.29 13.86
C PRO A 173 2.11 -8.68 14.16
N VAL A 174 1.55 -9.75 13.59
CA VAL A 174 2.14 -11.11 13.66
C VAL A 174 3.54 -11.09 13.05
N LYS A 175 3.67 -10.41 11.91
CA LYS A 175 4.94 -10.07 11.28
C LYS A 175 4.82 -8.64 10.76
N ARG A 176 5.94 -7.91 10.68
CA ARG A 176 5.94 -6.58 10.05
C ARG A 176 5.41 -6.70 8.61
N PRO A 177 4.30 -6.02 8.24
CA PRO A 177 3.79 -6.04 6.87
C PRO A 177 4.86 -5.62 5.87
N THR A 178 4.93 -6.31 4.73
CA THR A 178 5.82 -5.94 3.63
C THR A 178 5.35 -4.62 3.02
N VAL A 179 6.28 -3.69 2.83
CA VAL A 179 5.99 -2.36 2.28
C VAL A 179 6.42 -2.30 0.82
N TYR A 180 5.44 -2.31 -0.07
CA TYR A 180 5.55 -2.02 -1.49
C TYR A 180 5.40 -0.52 -1.71
N ALA A 181 6.10 0.04 -2.70
CA ALA A 181 5.89 1.40 -3.15
C ALA A 181 6.29 1.55 -4.62
N GLY A 182 5.61 2.45 -5.32
CA GLY A 182 5.94 2.84 -6.69
C GLY A 182 6.28 4.32 -6.79
N GLY A 183 7.03 4.71 -7.83
CA GLY A 183 7.34 6.11 -8.10
C GLY A 183 8.60 6.29 -8.92
N GLU A 184 8.52 7.10 -9.97
CA GLU A 184 9.59 7.21 -10.97
C GLU A 184 10.57 8.38 -10.74
N SER A 185 10.24 9.34 -9.87
CA SER A 185 11.13 10.46 -9.58
C SER A 185 12.37 10.03 -8.78
N GLU A 186 13.49 10.75 -8.92
CA GLU A 186 14.72 10.48 -8.16
C GLU A 186 14.50 10.45 -6.65
N LYS A 187 13.71 11.39 -6.12
CA LYS A 187 13.35 11.43 -4.69
C LYS A 187 12.51 10.22 -4.27
N ALA A 188 11.57 9.81 -5.12
CA ALA A 188 10.78 8.60 -4.87
C ALA A 188 11.67 7.37 -4.79
N LYS A 189 12.50 7.13 -5.82
CA LYS A 189 13.38 5.97 -5.90
C LYS A 189 14.36 5.90 -4.74
N ALA A 190 14.94 7.04 -4.33
CA ALA A 190 15.80 7.12 -3.16
C ALA A 190 15.05 6.78 -1.86
N MET A 191 13.85 7.33 -1.66
CA MET A 191 13.01 7.04 -0.50
C MET A 191 12.60 5.57 -0.45
N ILE A 192 12.16 5.00 -1.58
CA ILE A 192 11.73 3.60 -1.70
C ILE A 192 12.90 2.66 -1.40
N ALA A 193 14.05 2.87 -2.05
CA ALA A 193 15.25 2.06 -1.84
C ALA A 193 15.69 2.06 -0.37
N ALA A 194 15.49 3.17 0.34
CA ALA A 194 15.74 3.26 1.75
C ALA A 194 14.61 2.59 2.58
N LYS A 195 13.35 2.97 2.44
CA LYS A 195 12.33 2.69 3.48
C LYS A 195 11.37 1.55 3.15
N CYS A 196 11.34 1.08 1.91
CA CYS A 196 10.40 0.06 1.45
C CYS A 196 11.11 -1.28 1.19
N ASP A 197 10.33 -2.36 1.12
CA ASP A 197 10.81 -3.73 0.90
C ASP A 197 10.73 -4.15 -0.56
N ALA A 198 9.77 -3.57 -1.29
CA ALA A 198 9.48 -3.92 -2.68
C ALA A 198 9.18 -2.67 -3.55
N TYR A 199 9.55 -2.74 -4.82
CA TYR A 199 9.25 -1.74 -5.85
C TYR A 199 8.18 -2.25 -6.81
N VAL A 200 7.10 -1.50 -6.98
CA VAL A 200 6.03 -1.81 -7.94
C VAL A 200 6.04 -0.85 -9.12
N MET A 201 5.81 -1.38 -10.32
CA MET A 201 5.82 -0.62 -11.58
C MET A 201 4.49 -0.74 -12.32
N HIS A 202 4.17 0.27 -13.13
CA HIS A 202 3.14 0.13 -14.15
C HIS A 202 3.62 -0.81 -15.27
N GLY A 203 2.68 -1.36 -16.04
CA GLY A 203 3.00 -2.22 -17.17
C GLY A 203 3.75 -1.45 -18.27
N ASP A 204 4.92 -1.95 -18.65
CA ASP A 204 5.76 -1.48 -19.75
C ASP A 204 6.41 -2.69 -20.45
N PRO A 205 6.93 -2.54 -21.68
CA PRO A 205 7.75 -3.55 -22.34
C PRO A 205 8.94 -4.02 -21.48
N ALA A 206 9.35 -5.28 -21.62
CA ALA A 206 10.37 -5.89 -20.76
C ALA A 206 11.73 -5.17 -20.82
N ASP A 207 12.09 -4.65 -22.00
CA ASP A 207 13.29 -3.84 -22.24
C ASP A 207 13.23 -2.45 -21.57
N ALA A 208 12.03 -1.91 -21.34
CA ALA A 208 11.83 -0.70 -20.54
C ALA A 208 11.82 -0.98 -19.03
N ILE A 209 11.40 -2.17 -18.59
CA ILE A 209 11.38 -2.57 -17.18
C ILE A 209 12.77 -2.96 -16.66
N ALA A 210 13.57 -3.69 -17.44
CA ALA A 210 14.86 -4.20 -16.99
C ALA A 210 15.83 -3.10 -16.47
N PRO A 211 15.96 -1.93 -17.12
CA PRO A 211 16.77 -0.82 -16.61
C PRO A 211 16.25 -0.24 -15.29
N LYS A 212 14.91 -0.18 -15.09
CA LYS A 212 14.30 0.30 -13.85
C LYS A 212 14.61 -0.62 -12.67
N ILE A 213 14.58 -1.94 -12.89
CA ILE A 213 14.96 -2.95 -11.90
C ILE A 213 16.43 -2.79 -11.51
N ALA A 214 17.32 -2.66 -12.51
CA ALA A 214 18.75 -2.50 -12.29
C ALA A 214 19.10 -1.24 -11.48
N ASP A 215 18.47 -0.10 -11.82
CA ASP A 215 18.61 1.16 -11.08
C ASP A 215 18.18 1.01 -9.61
N MET A 216 16.99 0.44 -9.36
CA MET A 216 16.51 0.22 -7.99
C MET A 216 17.35 -0.80 -7.21
N ALA A 217 17.91 -1.81 -7.88
CA ALA A 217 18.82 -2.76 -7.26
C ALA A 217 20.10 -2.06 -6.77
N ALA A 218 20.69 -1.21 -7.62
CA ALA A 218 21.88 -0.44 -7.27
C ALA A 218 21.62 0.53 -6.10
N ARG A 219 20.48 1.24 -6.12
CA ARG A 219 20.07 2.13 -5.02
C ARG A 219 19.88 1.38 -3.72
N ARG A 220 19.25 0.20 -3.76
CA ARG A 220 19.06 -0.64 -2.57
C ARG A 220 20.39 -1.15 -2.02
N ALA A 221 21.31 -1.58 -2.88
CA ALA A 221 22.65 -2.00 -2.45
C ALA A 221 23.38 -0.85 -1.72
N ALA A 222 23.40 0.35 -2.30
CA ALA A 222 24.00 1.53 -1.67
C ALA A 222 23.32 1.92 -0.36
N ALA A 223 21.99 1.74 -0.25
CA ALA A 223 21.26 1.98 1.00
C ALA A 223 21.58 0.94 2.08
N ASN A 224 21.72 -0.34 1.70
CA ASN A 224 22.09 -1.43 2.61
C ASN A 224 23.52 -1.25 3.14
N GLU A 225 24.47 -0.85 2.29
CA GLU A 225 25.85 -0.55 2.70
C GLU A 225 25.89 0.51 3.81
N LYS A 226 25.13 1.60 3.64
CA LYS A 226 25.04 2.68 4.65
C LYS A 226 24.43 2.23 5.98
N ARG A 227 23.66 1.14 5.99
CA ARG A 227 22.98 0.58 7.16
C ARG A 227 23.74 -0.56 7.83
N GLY A 228 24.84 -1.02 7.23
CA GLY A 228 25.54 -2.22 7.68
C GLY A 228 24.83 -3.53 7.31
N GLY A 229 23.93 -3.52 6.32
CA GLY A 229 23.22 -4.70 5.82
C GLY A 229 21.77 -4.44 5.40
N GLY A 230 21.13 -5.47 4.84
CA GLY A 230 19.71 -5.47 4.48
C GLY A 230 19.37 -6.48 3.39
N ALA A 231 18.09 -6.86 3.28
CA ALA A 231 17.62 -7.72 2.21
C ALA A 231 17.71 -7.01 0.84
N PRO A 232 17.82 -7.75 -0.28
CA PRO A 232 17.65 -7.19 -1.62
C PRO A 232 16.20 -6.68 -1.81
N MET A 233 16.02 -5.75 -2.75
CA MET A 233 14.71 -5.23 -3.13
C MET A 233 13.89 -6.32 -3.82
N GLN A 234 12.61 -6.42 -3.49
CA GLN A 234 11.65 -7.24 -4.24
C GLN A 234 10.97 -6.41 -5.34
N TYR A 235 10.46 -7.07 -6.38
CA TYR A 235 9.85 -6.39 -7.52
C TYR A 235 8.48 -6.98 -7.82
N GLY A 236 7.52 -6.12 -8.15
CA GLY A 236 6.14 -6.47 -8.47
C GLY A 236 5.54 -5.60 -9.56
#